data_AF-A0A7S3CBX0-F1
#
_entry.id   AF-A0A7S3CBX0-F1
#
_cell.length_a   1.000
_cell.length_b   1.000
_cell.length_c   1.000
_cell.angle_alpha   90.00
_cell.angle_beta   90.00
_cell.angle_gamma   90.00
#
_symmetry.space_group_name_H-M   'P 1'
#
loop_
_entity.id
_entity.type
_entity.pdbx_description
1 polymer ?
#
loop_
_entity_poly.entity_id
_entity_poly.type
_entity_poly.pdbx_seq_one_letter_code
_entity_poly.pdbx_strand_id
1 'polypeptide(L)'
;GFHSLVGFAATATSVASYMHLADPASALDHGTLDAVHKTAIYLGTLIGAVTLTGSAVAFGKLHGVMSSAAMNLPGKNLINIGLMGTNLAAGAMLMSTSDPATGLACLGATTIASSILGAHMTNSIGGADMPVVITLLNSYSGYALCAEGFMLNNDLLTTVGALIGSSGAILSYIMCKAMNRSLANVILGGIAQSSSAQKVEGVHQETSVQDAADLMTSAEKMIIVPGYGLAVAGAQYTVADMVRMLREKGVDVKFGIHPVAGRMPGQLNVLLAEAGVPYDIVEEMEEINDDFGET
;
A
#
# COMPACT_ATOMS: atom_id res chain seq x y z
N GLY A 1 0.52 3.85 -9.18
CA GLY A 1 0.47 3.65 -10.64
C GLY A 1 -0.69 2.76 -10.99
N PHE A 2 -0.49 1.45 -11.13
CA PHE A 2 -1.52 0.53 -11.63
C PHE A 2 -2.86 0.58 -10.89
N HIS A 3 -2.86 0.61 -9.56
CA HIS A 3 -4.11 0.68 -8.78
C HIS A 3 -4.95 1.93 -9.11
N SER A 4 -4.34 3.05 -9.54
CA SER A 4 -5.12 4.22 -9.94
C SER A 4 -5.93 3.95 -11.22
N LEU A 5 -5.36 3.20 -12.17
CA LEU A 5 -6.05 2.81 -13.40
C LEU A 5 -7.21 1.85 -13.09
N VAL A 6 -7.01 0.90 -12.17
CA VAL A 6 -8.07 0.00 -11.71
C VAL A 6 -9.19 0.79 -11.03
N GLY A 7 -8.85 1.73 -10.14
CA GLY A 7 -9.83 2.60 -9.49
C GLY A 7 -10.61 3.48 -10.48
N PHE A 8 -9.94 3.99 -11.51
CA PHE A 8 -10.60 4.73 -12.59
C PHE A 8 -11.56 3.84 -13.38
N ALA A 9 -11.12 2.65 -13.80
CA ALA A 9 -11.94 1.69 -14.52
C ALA A 9 -13.19 1.31 -13.71
N ALA A 10 -13.05 1.05 -12.40
CA ALA A 10 -14.17 0.73 -11.53
C ALA A 10 -15.17 1.88 -11.38
N THR A 11 -14.66 3.09 -11.21
CA THR A 11 -15.51 4.29 -11.13
C THR A 11 -16.26 4.50 -12.45
N ALA A 12 -15.56 4.41 -13.58
CA ALA A 12 -16.14 4.59 -14.91
C ALA A 12 -17.18 3.51 -15.23
N THR A 13 -16.89 2.25 -14.93
CA THR A 13 -17.80 1.12 -15.16
C THR A 13 -19.06 1.25 -14.29
N SER A 14 -18.91 1.68 -13.04
CA SER A 14 -20.04 1.90 -12.13
C SER A 14 -20.98 3.01 -12.64
N VAL A 15 -20.42 4.14 -13.08
CA VAL A 15 -21.20 5.24 -13.65
C VAL A 15 -21.85 4.84 -14.98
N ALA A 16 -21.11 4.16 -15.86
CA ALA A 16 -21.63 3.70 -17.14
C ALA A 16 -22.76 2.68 -16.98
N SER A 17 -22.61 1.73 -16.06
CA SER A 17 -23.64 0.73 -15.73
C SER A 17 -24.90 1.40 -15.19
N TYR A 18 -24.77 2.38 -14.29
CA TYR A 18 -25.91 3.16 -13.83
C TYR A 18 -26.62 3.89 -14.97
N MET A 19 -25.88 4.58 -15.86
CA MET A 19 -26.46 5.29 -17.00
C MET A 19 -27.19 4.34 -17.96
N HIS A 20 -26.64 3.14 -18.19
CA HIS A 20 -27.27 2.14 -19.05
C HIS A 20 -28.57 1.57 -18.45
N LEU A 21 -28.54 1.24 -17.15
CA LEU A 21 -29.67 0.66 -16.42
C LEU A 21 -30.76 1.69 -16.06
N ALA A 22 -30.41 2.98 -16.01
CA ALA A 22 -31.35 4.06 -15.73
C ALA A 22 -32.03 4.63 -17.00
N ASP A 23 -31.60 4.21 -18.19
CA ASP A 23 -32.25 4.60 -19.45
C ASP A 23 -33.60 3.85 -19.61
N PRO A 24 -34.73 4.57 -19.75
CA PRO A 24 -36.05 3.95 -19.93
C PRO A 24 -36.17 3.09 -21.20
N ALA A 25 -35.29 3.27 -22.20
CA ALA A 25 -35.25 2.40 -23.38
C ALA A 25 -34.68 1.00 -23.07
N SER A 26 -33.76 0.89 -22.10
CA SER A 26 -33.12 -0.36 -21.65
C SER A 26 -33.96 -1.12 -20.61
N ALA A 27 -34.84 -0.41 -19.89
CA ALA A 27 -35.63 -0.95 -18.79
C ALA A 27 -36.63 -2.05 -19.20
N LEU A 28 -36.94 -2.16 -20.50
CA LEU A 28 -37.83 -3.19 -21.06
C LEU A 28 -37.18 -4.58 -21.18
N ASP A 29 -35.85 -4.67 -21.16
CA ASP A 29 -35.11 -5.93 -21.44
C ASP A 29 -34.31 -6.47 -20.24
N HIS A 30 -33.97 -5.64 -19.24
CA HIS A 30 -33.05 -6.01 -18.15
C HIS A 30 -33.60 -5.89 -16.72
N GLY A 31 -34.90 -5.58 -16.57
CA GLY A 31 -35.55 -5.45 -15.26
C GLY A 31 -35.13 -4.18 -14.50
N THR A 32 -35.93 -3.81 -13.49
CA THR A 32 -35.68 -2.66 -12.62
C THR A 32 -34.34 -2.80 -11.88
N LEU A 33 -33.60 -1.69 -11.75
CA LEU A 33 -32.41 -1.57 -10.87
C LEU A 33 -32.71 -2.10 -9.46
N ASP A 34 -32.37 -3.37 -9.22
CA ASP A 34 -32.55 -3.99 -7.92
C ASP A 34 -31.57 -3.38 -6.88
N ALA A 35 -31.92 -3.48 -5.60
CA ALA A 35 -31.13 -2.94 -4.50
C ALA A 35 -29.70 -3.49 -4.48
N VAL A 36 -29.49 -4.73 -4.91
CA VAL A 36 -28.17 -5.35 -5.04
C VAL A 36 -27.32 -4.61 -6.08
N HIS A 37 -27.85 -4.37 -7.29
CA HIS A 37 -27.13 -3.67 -8.35
C HIS A 37 -26.83 -2.22 -7.97
N LYS A 38 -27.79 -1.50 -7.38
CA LYS A 38 -27.54 -0.14 -6.87
C LYS A 38 -26.43 -0.11 -5.82
N THR A 39 -26.43 -1.08 -4.90
CA THR A 39 -25.42 -1.18 -3.85
C THR A 39 -24.04 -1.49 -4.43
N ALA A 40 -23.96 -2.41 -5.39
CA ALA A 40 -22.72 -2.75 -6.08
C ALA A 40 -22.15 -1.54 -6.84
N ILE A 41 -22.99 -0.81 -7.59
CA ILE A 41 -22.61 0.43 -8.28
C ILE A 41 -22.05 1.46 -7.28
N TYR A 42 -22.77 1.71 -6.18
CA TYR A 42 -22.34 2.69 -5.17
C TYR A 42 -20.98 2.32 -4.56
N LEU A 43 -20.81 1.05 -4.14
CA LEU A 43 -19.57 0.57 -3.55
C LEU A 43 -18.41 0.59 -4.55
N GLY A 44 -18.67 0.20 -5.81
CA GLY A 44 -17.71 0.28 -6.90
C GLY A 44 -17.23 1.71 -7.15
N THR A 45 -18.14 2.68 -7.19
CA THR A 45 -17.81 4.11 -7.30
C THR A 45 -17.02 4.62 -6.09
N LEU A 46 -17.48 4.32 -4.87
CA LEU A 46 -16.83 4.78 -3.62
C LEU A 46 -15.39 4.25 -3.51
N ILE A 47 -15.22 2.93 -3.63
CA ILE A 47 -13.92 2.27 -3.48
C ILE A 47 -13.01 2.61 -4.67
N GLY A 48 -13.56 2.62 -5.90
CA GLY A 48 -12.83 2.98 -7.11
C GLY A 48 -12.26 4.39 -7.06
N ALA A 49 -13.07 5.38 -6.67
CA ALA A 49 -12.64 6.77 -6.61
C ALA A 49 -11.61 7.03 -5.52
N VAL A 50 -11.76 6.42 -4.33
CA VAL A 50 -10.73 6.47 -3.27
C VAL A 50 -9.42 5.85 -3.76
N THR A 51 -9.51 4.71 -4.46
CA THR A 51 -8.34 3.98 -4.97
C THR A 51 -7.62 4.77 -6.05
N LEU A 52 -8.37 5.39 -6.97
CA LEU A 52 -7.87 6.26 -8.03
C LEU A 52 -7.00 7.38 -7.46
N THR A 53 -7.57 8.24 -6.62
CA THR A 53 -6.87 9.42 -6.14
C THR A 53 -5.83 9.11 -5.08
N GLY A 54 -6.10 8.14 -4.20
CA GLY A 54 -5.11 7.69 -3.23
C GLY A 54 -3.86 7.15 -3.91
N SER A 55 -4.03 6.33 -4.94
CA SER A 55 -2.90 5.75 -5.69
C SER A 55 -2.14 6.79 -6.52
N ALA A 56 -2.83 7.81 -7.02
CA ALA A 56 -2.21 8.93 -7.71
C ALA A 56 -1.34 9.78 -6.77
N VAL A 57 -1.83 10.08 -5.56
CA VAL A 57 -1.05 10.81 -4.55
C VAL A 57 0.12 9.97 -4.04
N ALA A 58 -0.08 8.68 -3.78
CA ALA A 58 1.00 7.77 -3.38
C ALA A 58 2.12 7.72 -4.44
N PHE A 59 1.73 7.63 -5.72
CA PHE A 59 2.68 7.74 -6.84
C PHE A 59 3.41 9.09 -6.81
N GLY A 60 2.69 10.19 -6.65
CA GLY A 60 3.27 11.52 -6.63
C GLY A 60 4.33 11.69 -5.54
N LYS A 61 4.07 11.15 -4.34
CA LYS A 61 5.01 11.18 -3.21
C LYS A 61 6.25 10.32 -3.44
N LEU A 62 6.07 9.10 -3.95
CA LEU A 62 7.19 8.19 -4.17
C LEU A 62 8.08 8.60 -5.33
N HIS A 63 7.50 9.20 -6.38
CA HIS A 63 8.23 9.76 -7.52
C HIS A 63 8.89 11.11 -7.20
N GLY A 64 8.59 11.72 -6.05
CA GLY A 64 9.18 13.00 -5.63
C GLY A 64 8.58 14.23 -6.32
N VAL A 65 7.48 14.08 -7.07
CA VAL A 65 6.73 15.24 -7.62
C VAL A 65 5.87 15.92 -6.55
N MET A 66 5.58 15.22 -5.45
CA MET A 66 4.92 15.76 -4.25
C MET A 66 5.83 15.61 -3.03
N SER A 67 5.65 16.48 -2.03
CA SER A 67 6.38 16.37 -0.76
C SER A 67 6.10 15.04 -0.07
N SER A 68 7.17 14.37 0.38
CA SER A 68 7.07 13.14 1.19
C SER A 68 6.61 13.41 2.63
N ALA A 69 6.53 14.67 3.06
CA ALA A 69 6.04 15.01 4.40
C ALA A 69 4.53 14.76 4.52
N ALA A 70 4.10 14.34 5.71
CA ALA A 70 2.69 14.20 6.02
C ALA A 70 2.01 15.58 6.06
N MET A 71 0.95 15.75 5.26
CA MET A 71 0.18 17.00 5.26
C MET A 71 -0.71 17.07 6.50
N ASN A 72 -0.44 18.03 7.38
CA ASN A 72 -1.17 18.25 8.62
C ASN A 72 -2.07 19.50 8.52
N LEU A 73 -3.32 19.32 8.10
CA LEU A 73 -4.34 20.37 8.19
C LEU A 73 -4.94 20.44 9.60
N PRO A 74 -5.29 21.66 10.08
CA PRO A 74 -6.12 21.79 11.28
C PRO A 74 -7.47 21.09 11.03
N GLY A 75 -7.84 20.16 11.91
CA GLY A 75 -9.10 19.43 11.78
C GLY A 75 -9.12 18.37 10.66
N LYS A 76 -7.97 17.84 10.21
CA LYS A 76 -7.90 16.78 9.16
C LYS A 76 -8.90 15.63 9.36
N ASN A 77 -9.13 15.21 10.61
CA ASN A 77 -10.05 14.13 10.94
C ASN A 77 -11.51 14.56 10.73
N LEU A 78 -11.86 15.82 11.03
CA LEU A 78 -13.20 16.36 10.78
C LEU A 78 -13.49 16.45 9.28
N ILE A 79 -12.49 16.81 8.47
CA ILE A 79 -12.61 16.81 7.00
C ILE A 79 -12.90 15.39 6.51
N ASN A 80 -12.14 14.40 6.97
CA ASN A 80 -12.34 13.00 6.58
C ASN A 80 -13.73 12.47 7.02
N ILE A 81 -14.14 12.76 8.25
CA ILE A 81 -15.46 12.38 8.78
C ILE A 81 -16.58 13.06 7.97
N GLY A 82 -16.42 14.34 7.64
CA GLY A 82 -17.38 15.09 6.82
C GLY A 82 -17.52 14.49 5.42
N LEU A 83 -16.40 14.19 4.75
CA LEU A 83 -16.41 13.55 3.43
C LEU A 83 -17.05 12.15 3.47
N MET A 84 -16.77 11.37 4.52
CA MET A 84 -17.39 10.07 4.71
C MET A 84 -18.89 10.18 4.98
N GLY A 85 -19.32 11.17 5.77
CA GLY A 85 -20.73 11.50 6.00
C GLY A 85 -21.45 11.90 4.71
N THR A 86 -20.82 12.73 3.87
CA THR A 86 -21.35 13.08 2.54
C THR A 86 -21.52 11.85 1.65
N ASN A 87 -20.54 10.95 1.64
CA ASN A 87 -20.63 9.70 0.88
C ASN A 87 -21.79 8.82 1.38
N LEU A 88 -21.97 8.67 2.69
CA LEU A 88 -23.08 7.89 3.26
C LEU A 88 -24.44 8.52 2.94
N ALA A 89 -24.56 9.85 3.03
CA ALA A 89 -25.78 10.56 2.68
C ALA A 89 -26.13 10.41 1.18
N ALA A 90 -25.14 10.55 0.29
CA ALA A 90 -25.32 10.34 -1.14
C ALA A 90 -25.72 8.89 -1.46
N GLY A 91 -25.13 7.91 -0.78
CA GLY A 91 -25.50 6.49 -0.91
C GLY A 91 -26.93 6.22 -0.44
N ALA A 92 -27.32 6.75 0.72
CA ALA A 92 -28.70 6.61 1.22
C ALA A 92 -29.72 7.24 0.27
N MET A 93 -29.41 8.41 -0.29
CA MET A 93 -30.25 9.09 -1.27
C MET A 93 -30.35 8.34 -2.61
N LEU A 94 -29.26 7.72 -3.06
CA LEU A 94 -29.25 6.85 -4.24
C LEU A 94 -30.18 5.65 -4.07
N MET A 95 -30.24 5.06 -2.87
CA MET A 95 -31.13 3.92 -2.59
C MET A 95 -32.60 4.33 -2.52
N SER A 96 -32.90 5.53 -2.00
CA SER A 96 -34.28 5.99 -1.82
C SER A 96 -34.87 6.63 -3.08
N THR A 97 -34.05 7.13 -4.01
CA THR A 97 -34.54 7.76 -5.23
C THR A 97 -34.90 6.75 -6.31
N SER A 98 -36.01 7.04 -6.99
CA SER A 98 -36.42 6.37 -8.24
C SER A 98 -36.15 7.23 -9.46
N ASP A 99 -35.77 8.50 -9.27
CA ASP A 99 -35.45 9.42 -10.35
C ASP A 99 -34.02 9.20 -10.86
N PRO A 100 -33.83 8.83 -12.15
CA PRO A 100 -32.53 8.62 -12.77
C PRO A 100 -31.55 9.78 -12.59
N ALA A 101 -32.03 11.02 -12.78
CA ALA A 101 -31.20 12.22 -12.74
C ALA A 101 -30.65 12.47 -11.34
N THR A 102 -31.50 12.34 -10.31
CA THR A 102 -31.11 12.44 -8.92
C THR A 102 -30.07 11.37 -8.55
N GLY A 103 -30.26 10.11 -8.95
CA GLY A 103 -29.28 9.07 -8.63
C GLY A 103 -27.94 9.26 -9.35
N LEU A 104 -27.93 9.76 -10.59
CA LEU A 104 -26.69 10.13 -11.27
C LEU A 104 -25.97 11.27 -10.54
N ALA A 105 -26.71 12.27 -10.06
CA ALA A 105 -26.15 13.35 -9.24
C ALA A 105 -25.57 12.81 -7.91
N CYS A 106 -26.23 11.84 -7.27
CA CYS A 106 -25.69 11.16 -6.08
C CYS A 106 -24.37 10.43 -6.39
N LEU A 107 -24.28 9.70 -7.50
CA LEU A 107 -23.04 9.02 -7.91
C LEU A 107 -21.92 10.02 -8.27
N GLY A 108 -22.26 11.13 -8.91
CA GLY A 108 -21.32 12.23 -9.15
C GLY A 108 -20.79 12.82 -7.84
N ALA A 109 -21.68 13.07 -6.88
CA ALA A 109 -21.30 13.54 -5.55
C ALA A 109 -20.41 12.52 -4.82
N THR A 110 -20.75 11.22 -4.87
CA THR A 110 -19.91 10.15 -4.30
C THR A 110 -18.54 10.11 -4.97
N THR A 111 -18.47 10.21 -6.29
CA THR A 111 -17.21 10.20 -7.03
C THR A 111 -16.30 11.35 -6.58
N ILE A 112 -16.83 12.56 -6.50
CA ILE A 112 -16.07 13.75 -6.09
C ILE A 112 -15.65 13.65 -4.62
N ALA A 113 -16.58 13.35 -3.72
CA ALA A 113 -16.29 13.27 -2.28
C ALA A 113 -15.27 12.17 -1.98
N SER A 114 -15.41 11.00 -2.60
CA SER A 114 -14.49 9.86 -2.49
C SER A 114 -13.11 10.16 -3.09
N SER A 115 -13.07 10.87 -4.21
CA SER A 115 -11.82 11.33 -4.83
C SER A 115 -11.06 12.27 -3.90
N ILE A 116 -11.76 13.24 -3.29
CA ILE A 116 -11.16 14.15 -2.30
C ILE A 116 -10.71 13.37 -1.06
N LEU A 117 -11.53 12.43 -0.57
CA LEU A 117 -11.21 11.61 0.59
C LEU A 117 -9.95 10.77 0.36
N GLY A 118 -9.84 10.07 -0.77
CA GLY A 118 -8.66 9.27 -1.11
C GLY A 118 -7.39 10.11 -1.25
N ALA A 119 -7.50 11.28 -1.89
CA ALA A 119 -6.40 12.23 -2.03
C ALA A 119 -5.94 12.78 -0.67
N HIS A 120 -6.89 13.29 0.13
CA HIS A 120 -6.60 13.90 1.42
C HIS A 120 -6.04 12.87 2.42
N MET A 121 -6.67 11.70 2.53
CA MET A 121 -6.22 10.62 3.42
C MET A 121 -4.80 10.18 3.08
N THR A 122 -4.51 9.93 1.80
CA THR A 122 -3.15 9.52 1.37
C THR A 122 -2.14 10.65 1.51
N ASN A 123 -2.55 11.90 1.29
CA ASN A 123 -1.66 13.04 1.45
C ASN A 123 -1.32 13.34 2.92
N SER A 124 -2.17 12.93 3.86
CA SER A 124 -1.89 13.02 5.30
C SER A 124 -0.94 11.94 5.84
N ILE A 125 -0.54 10.96 5.04
CA ILE A 125 0.38 9.88 5.45
C ILE A 125 1.82 10.25 5.06
N GLY A 126 2.80 9.92 5.90
CA GLY A 126 4.22 10.21 5.62
C GLY A 126 4.83 9.28 4.57
N GLY A 127 5.87 9.74 3.88
CA GLY A 127 6.58 8.99 2.84
C GLY A 127 7.12 7.63 3.29
N ALA A 128 7.53 7.50 4.56
CA ALA A 128 8.02 6.26 5.14
C ALA A 128 6.92 5.18 5.27
N ASP A 129 5.66 5.59 5.49
CA ASP A 129 4.53 4.69 5.68
C ASP A 129 3.78 4.41 4.35
N MET A 130 4.22 5.02 3.24
CA MET A 130 3.63 4.81 1.91
C MET A 130 3.52 3.34 1.47
N PRO A 131 4.46 2.43 1.80
CA PRO A 131 4.33 1.02 1.43
C PRO A 131 3.04 0.38 1.97
N VAL A 132 2.63 0.74 3.20
CA VAL A 132 1.36 0.26 3.78
C VAL A 132 0.16 0.80 2.99
N VAL A 133 0.23 2.06 2.54
CA VAL A 133 -0.83 2.66 1.72
C VAL A 133 -0.95 1.96 0.37
N ILE A 134 0.17 1.58 -0.24
CA ILE A 134 0.16 0.84 -1.52
C ILE A 134 -0.56 -0.50 -1.38
N THR A 135 -0.27 -1.26 -0.31
CA THR A 135 -0.89 -2.58 -0.08
C THR A 135 -2.37 -2.45 0.29
N LEU A 136 -2.75 -1.40 1.01
CA LEU A 136 -4.14 -1.10 1.33
C LEU A 136 -4.94 -0.75 0.06
N LEU A 137 -4.38 0.11 -0.80
CA LEU A 137 -5.01 0.49 -2.07
C LEU A 137 -5.06 -0.69 -3.06
N ASN A 138 -4.10 -1.62 -2.98
CA ASN A 138 -4.18 -2.89 -3.69
C ASN A 138 -5.41 -3.71 -3.22
N SER A 139 -5.63 -3.81 -1.91
CA SER A 139 -6.82 -4.46 -1.34
C SER A 139 -8.12 -3.79 -1.83
N TYR A 140 -8.17 -2.46 -1.84
CA TYR A 140 -9.33 -1.70 -2.34
C TYR A 140 -9.59 -1.94 -3.82
N SER A 141 -8.54 -2.05 -4.64
CA SER A 141 -8.71 -2.40 -6.06
C SER A 141 -9.34 -3.78 -6.26
N GLY A 142 -9.02 -4.75 -5.39
CA GLY A 142 -9.67 -6.07 -5.37
C GLY A 142 -11.15 -6.00 -4.97
N TYR A 143 -11.49 -5.26 -3.91
CA TYR A 143 -12.88 -5.11 -3.48
C TYR A 143 -13.73 -4.27 -4.46
N ALA A 144 -13.13 -3.32 -5.18
CA ALA A 144 -13.79 -2.63 -6.29
C ALA A 144 -14.14 -3.63 -7.42
N LEU A 145 -13.23 -4.56 -7.72
CA LEU A 145 -13.49 -5.62 -8.70
C LEU A 145 -14.57 -6.60 -8.23
N CYS A 146 -14.68 -6.89 -6.93
CA CYS A 146 -15.82 -7.64 -6.39
C CYS A 146 -17.15 -6.91 -6.64
N ALA A 147 -17.18 -5.59 -6.42
CA ALA A 147 -18.37 -4.79 -6.68
C ALA A 147 -18.75 -4.79 -8.16
N GLU A 148 -17.76 -4.73 -9.06
CA GLU A 148 -18.00 -4.92 -10.51
C GLU A 148 -18.53 -6.31 -10.83
N GLY A 149 -18.01 -7.36 -10.19
CA GLY A 149 -18.49 -8.73 -10.37
C GLY A 149 -19.95 -8.89 -9.99
N PHE A 150 -20.39 -8.30 -8.88
CA PHE A 150 -21.81 -8.27 -8.52
C PHE A 150 -22.64 -7.41 -9.48
N MET A 151 -22.13 -6.27 -9.91
CA MET A 151 -22.81 -5.36 -10.83
C MET A 151 -23.01 -5.96 -12.23
N LEU A 152 -22.06 -6.75 -12.71
CA LEU A 152 -22.07 -7.36 -14.04
C LEU A 152 -22.49 -8.83 -14.01
N ASN A 153 -22.89 -9.35 -12.84
CA ASN A 153 -23.23 -10.74 -12.61
C ASN A 153 -22.16 -11.72 -13.14
N ASN A 154 -20.89 -11.46 -12.79
CA ASN A 154 -19.72 -12.19 -13.29
C ASN A 154 -18.91 -12.81 -12.14
N ASP A 155 -19.05 -14.12 -11.98
CA ASP A 155 -18.38 -14.91 -10.93
C ASP A 155 -16.84 -14.83 -11.00
N LEU A 156 -16.27 -14.70 -12.20
CA LEU A 156 -14.82 -14.57 -12.38
C LEU A 156 -14.31 -13.27 -11.75
N LEU A 157 -14.97 -12.14 -12.03
CA LEU A 157 -14.59 -10.85 -11.46
C LEU A 157 -14.72 -10.84 -9.93
N THR A 158 -15.80 -11.44 -9.41
CA THR A 158 -16.01 -11.57 -7.96
C THR A 158 -14.91 -12.42 -7.31
N THR A 159 -14.58 -13.57 -7.91
CA THR A 159 -13.57 -14.49 -7.36
C THR A 159 -12.17 -13.89 -7.42
N VAL A 160 -11.78 -13.30 -8.56
CA VAL A 160 -10.50 -12.63 -8.73
C VAL A 160 -10.39 -11.42 -7.80
N GLY A 161 -11.45 -10.62 -7.70
CA GLY A 161 -11.51 -9.47 -6.79
C GLY A 161 -11.30 -9.87 -5.34
N ALA A 162 -11.94 -10.96 -4.88
CA ALA A 162 -11.81 -11.44 -3.51
C ALA A 162 -10.39 -11.95 -3.20
N LEU A 163 -9.75 -12.60 -4.17
CA LEU A 163 -8.37 -13.06 -4.06
C LEU A 163 -7.40 -11.87 -3.93
N ILE A 164 -7.52 -10.86 -4.80
CA ILE A 164 -6.68 -9.65 -4.76
C ILE A 164 -6.94 -8.85 -3.47
N GLY A 165 -8.22 -8.68 -3.12
CA GLY A 165 -8.67 -7.95 -1.93
C GLY A 165 -8.12 -8.52 -0.63
N SER A 166 -8.25 -9.84 -0.46
CA SER A 166 -7.76 -10.55 0.73
C SER A 166 -6.23 -10.56 0.79
N SER A 167 -5.53 -10.78 -0.33
CA SER A 167 -4.06 -10.70 -0.40
C SER A 167 -3.54 -9.33 0.02
N GLY A 168 -4.12 -8.24 -0.52
CA GLY A 168 -3.74 -6.88 -0.14
C GLY A 168 -3.94 -6.61 1.36
N ALA A 169 -5.07 -7.05 1.92
CA ALA A 169 -5.38 -6.86 3.33
C ALA A 169 -4.40 -7.60 4.26
N ILE A 170 -4.07 -8.86 3.94
CA ILE A 170 -3.09 -9.65 4.70
C ILE A 170 -1.71 -8.99 4.64
N LEU A 171 -1.30 -8.53 3.46
CA LEU A 171 0.00 -7.87 3.29
C LEU A 171 0.06 -6.56 4.09
N SER A 172 -0.99 -5.72 4.04
CA SER A 172 -1.09 -4.52 4.88
C SER A 172 -0.99 -4.84 6.37
N TYR A 173 -1.64 -5.91 6.83
CA TYR A 173 -1.56 -6.36 8.21
C TYR A 173 -0.15 -6.76 8.62
N ILE A 174 0.54 -7.58 7.80
CA ILE A 174 1.91 -8.01 8.06
C ILE A 174 2.85 -6.81 8.12
N MET A 175 2.71 -5.85 7.19
CA MET A 175 3.52 -4.61 7.22
C MET A 175 3.27 -3.79 8.50
N CYS A 176 2.01 -3.57 8.87
CA CYS A 176 1.65 -2.85 10.10
C CYS A 176 2.23 -3.53 11.35
N LYS A 177 2.12 -4.86 11.43
CA LYS A 177 2.66 -5.66 12.54
C LYS A 177 4.19 -5.53 12.60
N ALA A 178 4.88 -5.64 11.47
CA ALA A 178 6.33 -5.51 11.40
C ALA A 178 6.84 -4.08 11.71
N MET A 179 6.00 -3.05 11.53
CA MET A 179 6.30 -1.66 11.95
C MET A 179 5.91 -1.37 13.40
N ASN A 180 5.32 -2.34 14.11
CA ASN A 180 4.71 -2.13 15.43
C ASN A 180 3.71 -0.95 15.46
N ARG A 181 2.94 -0.76 14.39
CA ARG A 181 1.95 0.32 14.25
C ARG A 181 0.63 -0.23 13.76
N SER A 182 -0.48 0.18 14.40
CA SER A 182 -1.81 -0.22 13.94
C SER A 182 -2.17 0.46 12.61
N LEU A 183 -3.01 -0.21 11.81
CA LEU A 183 -3.51 0.34 10.55
C LEU A 183 -4.22 1.69 10.75
N ALA A 184 -4.98 1.84 11.83
CA ALA A 184 -5.63 3.11 12.19
C ALA A 184 -4.61 4.23 12.44
N ASN A 185 -3.49 3.93 13.13
CA ASN A 185 -2.43 4.91 13.37
C ASN A 185 -1.72 5.34 12.09
N VAL A 186 -1.56 4.41 11.13
CA VAL A 186 -0.99 4.72 9.81
C VAL A 186 -1.94 5.59 8.98
N ILE A 187 -3.21 5.21 8.87
CA ILE A 187 -4.20 5.90 8.02
C ILE A 187 -4.60 7.28 8.58
N LEU A 188 -4.84 7.38 9.88
CA LEU A 188 -5.30 8.63 10.51
C LEU A 188 -4.13 9.58 10.85
N GLY A 189 -2.90 9.16 10.58
CA GLY A 189 -1.69 9.87 10.97
C GLY A 189 -1.71 10.16 12.47
N GLY A 190 -1.95 9.10 13.25
CA GLY A 190 -2.02 9.14 14.71
C GLY A 190 -0.68 9.54 15.32
N ILE A 191 -0.76 10.18 16.48
CA ILE A 191 0.37 10.54 17.34
C ILE A 191 1.36 9.38 17.34
N ALA A 192 2.60 9.62 16.88
CA ALA A 192 3.66 8.63 16.98
C ALA A 192 3.61 8.08 18.41
N GLN A 193 3.51 6.75 18.55
CA GLN A 193 3.58 6.12 19.86
C GLN A 193 4.80 6.73 20.54
N SER A 194 4.58 7.42 21.67
CA SER A 194 5.64 7.98 22.47
C SER A 194 6.36 6.82 23.12
N SER A 195 7.16 6.08 22.34
CA SER A 195 8.31 5.40 22.90
C SER A 195 9.09 6.50 23.58
N SER A 196 9.07 6.51 24.91
CA SER A 196 9.88 7.39 25.74
C SER A 196 11.26 7.44 25.10
N ALA A 197 11.66 8.60 24.60
CA ALA A 197 12.96 8.75 23.95
C ALA A 197 14.00 8.26 24.96
N GLN A 198 14.53 7.05 24.74
CA GLN A 198 15.64 6.58 25.53
C GLN A 198 16.75 7.59 25.29
N LYS A 199 17.29 8.15 26.37
CA LYS A 199 18.49 8.96 26.25
C LYS A 199 19.54 8.05 25.62
N VAL A 200 20.12 8.52 24.51
CA VAL A 200 21.24 7.83 23.90
C VAL A 200 22.38 7.90 24.90
N GLU A 201 22.75 6.75 25.45
CA GLU A 201 23.88 6.59 26.37
C GLU A 201 25.05 6.00 25.57
N GLY A 202 26.24 6.59 25.72
CA GLY A 202 27.46 6.17 25.02
C GLY A 202 28.05 7.23 24.08
N VAL A 203 29.22 6.93 23.53
CA VAL A 203 29.92 7.72 22.51
C VAL A 203 30.00 6.87 21.24
N HIS A 204 29.75 7.47 20.07
CA HIS A 204 29.89 6.75 18.80
C HIS A 204 31.36 6.45 18.52
N GLN A 205 31.67 5.26 18.01
CA GLN A 205 33.01 4.90 17.56
C GLN A 205 33.09 5.00 16.04
N GLU A 206 34.09 5.71 15.55
CA GLU A 206 34.39 5.83 14.13
C GLU A 206 35.53 4.87 13.77
N THR A 207 35.46 4.26 12.60
CA THR A 207 36.48 3.33 12.09
C THR A 207 36.85 3.69 10.65
N SER A 208 38.03 3.29 10.20
CA SER A 208 38.47 3.51 8.82
C SER A 208 37.99 2.39 7.89
N VAL A 209 38.00 2.65 6.59
CA VAL A 209 37.66 1.62 5.57
C VAL A 209 38.61 0.43 5.65
N GLN A 210 39.88 0.67 5.96
CA GLN A 210 40.89 -0.38 6.06
C GLN A 210 40.62 -1.28 7.27
N ASP A 211 40.38 -0.68 8.44
CA ASP A 211 40.08 -1.42 9.67
C ASP A 211 38.79 -2.25 9.50
N ALA A 212 37.77 -1.70 8.85
CA ALA A 212 36.56 -2.44 8.53
C ALA A 212 36.83 -3.63 7.61
N ALA A 213 37.66 -3.48 6.57
CA ALA A 213 38.02 -4.58 5.67
C ALA A 213 38.81 -5.69 6.39
N ASP A 214 39.72 -5.31 7.29
CA ASP A 214 40.50 -6.26 8.09
C ASP A 214 39.60 -7.01 9.09
N LEU A 215 38.62 -6.33 9.71
CA LEU A 215 37.60 -6.96 10.55
C LEU A 215 36.74 -7.95 9.74
N MET A 216 36.25 -7.54 8.57
CA MET A 216 35.41 -8.41 7.73
C MET A 216 36.16 -9.65 7.23
N THR A 217 37.45 -9.53 6.93
CA THR A 217 38.25 -10.66 6.41
C THR A 217 38.79 -11.59 7.50
N SER A 218 38.80 -11.16 8.76
CA SER A 218 39.19 -11.98 9.91
C SER A 218 38.01 -12.66 10.61
N ALA A 219 36.77 -12.28 10.27
CA ALA A 219 35.56 -12.89 10.80
C ALA A 219 35.35 -14.32 10.25
N GLU A 220 34.80 -15.21 11.08
CA GLU A 220 34.37 -16.55 10.64
C GLU A 220 32.92 -16.53 10.13
N LYS A 221 32.05 -15.74 10.78
CA LYS A 221 30.64 -15.55 10.43
C LYS A 221 30.32 -14.07 10.30
N MET A 222 29.43 -13.72 9.38
CA MET A 222 29.00 -12.34 9.14
C MET A 222 27.53 -12.30 8.71
N ILE A 223 26.75 -11.44 9.38
CA ILE A 223 25.39 -11.10 8.96
C ILE A 223 25.35 -9.68 8.41
N ILE A 224 24.88 -9.53 7.17
CA ILE A 224 24.65 -8.24 6.52
C ILE A 224 23.16 -7.89 6.62
N VAL A 225 22.85 -6.75 7.23
CA VAL A 225 21.47 -6.24 7.33
C VAL A 225 21.29 -5.05 6.37
N PRO A 226 20.83 -5.28 5.13
CA PRO A 226 20.68 -4.22 4.15
C PRO A 226 19.48 -3.34 4.49
N GLY A 227 19.64 -2.03 4.26
CA GLY A 227 18.56 -1.04 4.38
C GLY A 227 18.24 -0.37 3.04
N TYR A 228 17.25 0.52 3.05
CA TYR A 228 16.88 1.28 1.84
C TYR A 228 18.03 2.14 1.29
N GLY A 229 18.99 2.55 2.13
CA GLY A 229 20.18 3.27 1.69
C GLY A 229 21.03 2.52 0.67
N LEU A 230 21.10 1.18 0.76
CA LEU A 230 21.81 0.34 -0.21
C LEU A 230 21.18 0.44 -1.61
N ALA A 231 19.85 0.42 -1.68
CA ALA A 231 19.11 0.56 -2.92
C ALA A 231 19.25 1.97 -3.51
N VAL A 232 19.20 3.02 -2.69
CA VAL A 232 19.38 4.42 -3.14
C VAL A 232 20.77 4.66 -3.70
N ALA A 233 21.79 4.06 -3.10
CA ALA A 233 23.18 4.19 -3.55
C ALA A 233 23.50 3.31 -4.77
N GLY A 234 22.62 2.40 -5.18
CA GLY A 234 22.90 1.42 -6.23
C GLY A 234 24.02 0.44 -5.84
N ALA A 235 24.21 0.20 -4.54
CA ALA A 235 25.36 -0.53 -4.01
C ALA A 235 25.17 -2.06 -3.99
N GLN A 236 24.01 -2.58 -4.40
CA GLN A 236 23.70 -4.01 -4.36
C GLN A 236 24.72 -4.88 -5.11
N TYR A 237 25.21 -4.41 -6.26
CA TYR A 237 26.21 -5.10 -7.06
C TYR A 237 27.57 -5.17 -6.35
N THR A 238 28.02 -4.04 -5.81
CA THR A 238 29.28 -3.96 -5.06
C THR A 238 29.25 -4.82 -3.81
N VAL A 239 28.11 -4.86 -3.10
CA VAL A 239 27.93 -5.71 -1.92
C VAL A 239 27.91 -7.18 -2.33
N ALA A 240 27.26 -7.55 -3.43
CA ALA A 240 27.28 -8.92 -3.94
C ALA A 240 28.70 -9.40 -4.29
N ASP A 241 29.49 -8.56 -4.96
CA ASP A 241 30.90 -8.86 -5.23
C ASP A 241 31.74 -8.97 -3.96
N MET A 242 31.50 -8.11 -2.97
CA MET A 242 32.15 -8.19 -1.66
C MET A 242 31.83 -9.51 -0.95
N VAL A 243 30.57 -9.91 -0.92
CA VAL A 243 30.13 -11.18 -0.31
C VAL A 243 30.78 -12.37 -1.02
N ARG A 244 30.85 -12.33 -2.36
CA ARG A 244 31.55 -13.38 -3.13
C ARG A 244 33.01 -13.51 -2.72
N MET A 245 33.74 -12.39 -2.64
CA MET A 245 35.15 -12.37 -2.21
C MET A 245 35.35 -12.88 -0.77
N LEU A 246 34.42 -12.57 0.14
CA LEU A 246 34.48 -13.05 1.52
C LEU A 246 34.21 -14.56 1.61
N ARG A 247 33.22 -15.06 0.87
CA ARG A 247 32.91 -16.49 0.80
C ARG A 247 34.05 -17.29 0.16
N GLU A 248 34.73 -16.75 -0.85
CA GLU A 248 35.95 -17.36 -1.43
C GLU A 248 37.08 -17.51 -0.40
N LYS A 249 37.12 -16.68 0.65
CA LYS A 249 38.05 -16.78 1.78
C LYS A 249 37.55 -17.67 2.92
N GLY A 250 36.37 -18.27 2.79
CA GLY A 250 35.79 -19.19 3.78
C GLY A 250 34.96 -18.52 4.87
N VAL A 251 34.64 -17.22 4.76
CA VAL A 251 33.73 -16.55 5.69
C VAL A 251 32.29 -16.98 5.39
N ASP A 252 31.54 -17.38 6.43
CA ASP A 252 30.12 -17.66 6.32
C ASP A 252 29.32 -16.35 6.36
N VAL A 253 28.75 -15.97 5.21
CA VAL A 253 28.06 -14.68 5.05
C VAL A 253 26.59 -14.90 4.72
N LYS A 254 25.72 -14.34 5.58
CA LYS A 254 24.26 -14.35 5.41
C LYS A 254 23.71 -12.92 5.32
N PHE A 255 22.57 -12.77 4.65
CA PHE A 255 21.77 -11.56 4.63
C PHE A 255 20.55 -11.73 5.53
N GLY A 256 20.36 -10.79 6.45
CA GLY A 256 19.15 -10.72 7.28
C GLY A 256 18.21 -9.64 6.77
N ILE A 257 17.04 -10.02 6.27
CA ILE A 257 16.07 -9.08 5.70
C ILE A 257 14.99 -8.74 6.73
N HIS A 258 14.91 -7.45 7.09
CA HIS A 258 13.79 -6.96 7.88
C HIS A 258 12.55 -6.79 6.99
N PRO A 259 11.32 -7.22 7.41
CA PRO A 259 10.15 -7.27 6.54
C PRO A 259 9.70 -5.93 5.92
N VAL A 260 10.06 -4.81 6.55
CA VAL A 260 9.75 -3.45 6.07
C VAL A 260 10.96 -2.68 5.58
N ALA A 261 12.09 -3.36 5.36
CA ALA A 261 13.26 -2.74 4.77
C ALA A 261 13.04 -2.44 3.28
N GLY A 262 12.96 -1.15 2.96
CA GLY A 262 12.72 -0.66 1.60
C GLY A 262 11.50 0.27 1.50
N ARG A 263 11.00 0.44 0.28
CA ARG A 263 9.79 1.20 -0.06
C ARG A 263 8.69 0.34 -0.68
N MET A 264 8.90 -0.97 -0.78
CA MET A 264 7.91 -1.95 -1.21
C MET A 264 8.18 -3.29 -0.50
N PRO A 265 7.14 -4.08 -0.16
CA PRO A 265 7.33 -5.42 0.38
C PRO A 265 8.24 -6.26 -0.51
N GLY A 266 9.23 -6.92 0.09
CA GLY A 266 10.18 -7.78 -0.61
C GLY A 266 11.13 -7.07 -1.59
N GLN A 267 11.19 -5.72 -1.57
CA GLN A 267 12.03 -4.96 -2.50
C GLN A 267 13.49 -5.39 -2.42
N LEU A 268 14.03 -5.57 -1.22
CA LEU A 268 15.44 -5.92 -1.04
C LEU A 268 15.74 -7.34 -1.53
N ASN A 269 14.85 -8.31 -1.32
CA ASN A 269 15.01 -9.68 -1.84
C ASN A 269 15.15 -9.65 -3.36
N VAL A 270 14.34 -8.85 -4.06
CA VAL A 270 14.40 -8.69 -5.52
C VAL A 270 15.70 -8.00 -5.95
N LEU A 271 16.13 -6.94 -5.25
CA LEU A 271 17.36 -6.22 -5.59
C LEU A 271 18.63 -7.07 -5.36
N LEU A 272 18.64 -7.89 -4.32
CA LEU A 272 19.74 -8.82 -4.07
C LEU A 272 19.77 -9.93 -5.12
N ALA A 273 18.61 -10.47 -5.49
CA ALA A 273 18.51 -11.44 -6.58
C ALA A 273 18.95 -10.86 -7.93
N GLU A 274 18.60 -9.60 -8.24
CA GLU A 274 19.09 -8.87 -9.42
C GLU A 274 20.62 -8.74 -9.41
N ALA A 275 21.20 -8.49 -8.23
CA ALA A 275 22.65 -8.43 -8.05
C ALA A 275 23.34 -9.80 -8.08
N GLY A 276 22.59 -10.90 -8.27
CA GLY A 276 23.12 -12.26 -8.35
C GLY A 276 23.42 -12.90 -7.00
N VAL A 277 22.89 -12.36 -5.90
CA VAL A 277 23.01 -12.97 -4.57
C VAL A 277 22.17 -14.26 -4.53
N PRO A 278 22.77 -15.41 -4.19
CA PRO A 278 22.04 -16.66 -4.03
C PRO A 278 20.97 -16.60 -2.93
N TYR A 279 19.79 -17.19 -3.18
CA TYR A 279 18.66 -17.15 -2.23
C TYR A 279 18.91 -17.95 -0.93
N ASP A 280 19.81 -18.93 -0.96
CA ASP A 280 20.19 -19.76 0.20
C ASP A 280 20.87 -18.97 1.32
N ILE A 281 21.44 -17.80 1.00
CA ILE A 281 22.09 -16.91 1.97
C ILE A 281 21.25 -15.68 2.30
N VAL A 282 19.99 -15.63 1.86
CA VAL A 282 19.06 -14.54 2.16
C VAL A 282 17.96 -15.08 3.06
N GLU A 283 18.06 -14.76 4.35
CA GLU A 283 17.15 -15.25 5.38
C GLU A 283 16.23 -14.11 5.86
N GLU A 284 14.99 -14.46 6.16
CA GLU A 284 14.02 -13.53 6.73
C GLU A 284 14.30 -13.31 8.24
N MET A 285 13.82 -12.19 8.78
CA MET A 285 14.07 -11.81 10.19
C MET A 285 13.79 -12.91 11.21
N GLU A 286 12.70 -13.68 11.05
CA GLU A 286 12.35 -14.76 12.00
C GLU A 286 13.31 -15.96 11.92
N GLU A 287 13.98 -16.15 10.78
CA GLU A 287 14.87 -17.28 10.52
C GLU A 287 16.28 -17.00 11.05
N ILE A 288 16.77 -15.76 10.88
CA ILE A 288 18.15 -15.37 11.19
C ILE A 288 18.33 -14.80 12.61
N ASN A 289 17.25 -14.46 13.32
CA ASN A 289 17.33 -13.77 14.62
C ASN A 289 18.12 -14.55 15.68
N ASP A 290 17.99 -15.88 15.69
CA ASP A 290 18.68 -16.73 16.67
C ASP A 290 20.20 -16.83 16.39
N ASP A 291 20.64 -16.55 15.17
CA ASP A 291 22.05 -16.64 14.74
C ASP A 291 22.89 -15.43 15.21
N PHE A 292 22.26 -14.30 15.58
CA PHE A 292 22.95 -13.08 16.03
C PHE A 292 23.76 -13.27 17.31
N GLY A 293 23.36 -14.20 18.18
CA GLY A 293 24.09 -14.47 19.42
C GLY A 293 25.45 -15.16 19.20
N GLU A 294 25.62 -15.79 18.03
CA GLU A 294 26.77 -16.61 17.67
C GLU A 294 27.59 -16.04 16.49
N THR A 295 27.33 -14.77 16.12
CA THR A 295 27.94 -14.06 14.98
C THR A 295 28.62 -12.78 15.48
#